data_AF-A0A4R0NKK5-F1
#
_entry.id   AF-A0A4R0NKK5-F1
#
_cell.length_a   1.000
_cell.length_b   1.000
_cell.length_c   1.000
_cell.angle_alpha   90.00
_cell.angle_beta   90.00
_cell.angle_gamma   90.00
#
_symmetry.space_group_name_H-M   'P 1'
#
loop_
_entity.id
_entity.type
_entity.pdbx_description
1 polymer ?
#
loop_
_entity_poly.entity_id
_entity_poly.type
_entity_poly.pdbx_seq_one_letter_code
_entity_poly.pdbx_strand_id
1 'polypeptide(L)'
;MKNKLKISFCTTCMNRLLQLRVTLRKNIEDNKDYAPLEFVLLDYNSSDGLESYVRDELSEYISDGTLVFYRTTDPSKYSMSHSRNLAFNLASGEIICNIDADNFVGKGFAAYVNDQFQQYNNCFLTTQTSSSYVKNDVLGRICVRRSHFLNLGGYDEEMKFYGFEDNDFVNRLQLLGLKKVLIDRYEFLKVIKHSNEERIINILDTDELTALYINYISPSQSEMIFLFNNYEFMRGSIVNVMSYKAFYDIKVRMNSDHKYSLLGNAWLSGQWRSFGEGLTLSTKYGTSLLQSQDSGSEVLMESNNVLFYKINNRKLLQDALFFFHQISNRLIMENNLLTKKLTVNINGSGLVNNLTTINIH
;
A
#
# COMPACT_ATOMS: atom_id res chain seq x y z
N MET A 1 12.47 -1.74 38.10
CA MET A 1 11.48 -1.68 36.99
C MET A 1 12.24 -1.64 35.68
N LYS A 2 11.85 -2.42 34.67
CA LYS A 2 12.46 -2.32 33.33
C LYS A 2 12.21 -0.89 32.79
N ASN A 3 13.22 -0.29 32.16
CA ASN A 3 13.10 1.06 31.61
C ASN A 3 12.02 1.10 30.53
N LYS A 4 11.09 2.08 30.57
CA LYS A 4 10.04 2.22 29.55
C LYS A 4 10.67 2.69 28.24
N LEU A 5 10.36 2.02 27.13
CA LEU A 5 10.87 2.40 25.81
C LEU A 5 10.13 3.62 25.28
N LYS A 6 10.82 4.52 24.57
CA LYS A 6 10.12 5.60 23.83
C LYS A 6 9.39 5.01 22.62
N ILE A 7 8.10 5.32 22.46
CA ILE A 7 7.25 4.83 21.37
C ILE A 7 6.77 6.03 20.54
N SER A 8 6.80 5.90 19.22
CA SER A 8 6.15 6.82 18.29
C SER A 8 5.02 6.09 17.57
N PHE A 9 3.80 6.61 17.70
CA PHE A 9 2.67 6.20 16.87
C PHE A 9 2.57 7.14 15.68
N CYS A 10 2.91 6.64 14.49
CA CYS A 10 2.98 7.43 13.27
C CYS A 10 1.71 7.23 12.45
N THR A 11 1.05 8.33 12.11
CA THR A 11 -0.14 8.39 11.26
C THR A 11 0.16 9.22 10.02
N THR A 12 -0.05 8.65 8.85
CA THR A 12 0.00 9.36 7.58
C THR A 12 -1.43 9.68 7.15
N CYS A 13 -1.66 10.88 6.62
CA CYS A 13 -2.98 11.33 6.23
C CYS A 13 -2.92 12.13 4.92
N MET A 14 -3.75 11.77 3.95
CA MET A 14 -3.99 12.56 2.74
C MET A 14 -5.50 12.53 2.46
N ASN A 15 -6.17 13.67 2.61
CA ASN A 15 -7.61 13.82 2.34
C ASN A 15 -8.51 12.84 3.13
N ARG A 16 -8.21 12.67 4.42
CA ARG A 16 -8.90 11.78 5.37
C ARG A 16 -9.25 12.46 6.69
N LEU A 17 -9.45 13.78 6.66
CA LEU A 17 -9.72 14.56 7.86
C LEU A 17 -10.90 13.99 8.66
N LEU A 18 -11.99 13.60 8.01
CA LEU A 18 -13.18 13.08 8.71
C LEU A 18 -12.87 11.87 9.60
N GLN A 19 -12.07 10.93 9.11
CA GLN A 19 -11.65 9.75 9.88
C GLN A 19 -10.67 10.16 10.98
N LEU A 20 -9.67 10.96 10.64
CA LEU A 20 -8.62 11.39 11.58
C LEU A 20 -9.18 12.16 12.78
N ARG A 21 -10.18 13.01 12.56
CA ARG A 21 -10.87 13.77 13.62
C ARG A 21 -11.43 12.86 14.71
N VAL A 22 -11.90 11.68 14.33
CA VAL A 22 -12.52 10.71 15.25
C VAL A 22 -11.45 9.88 15.98
N THR A 23 -10.38 9.51 15.30
CA THR A 23 -9.40 8.54 15.80
C THR A 23 -8.27 9.18 16.61
N LEU A 24 -7.66 10.27 16.11
CA LEU A 24 -6.40 10.77 16.66
C LEU A 24 -6.54 11.22 18.12
N ARG A 25 -7.52 12.07 18.42
CA ARG A 25 -7.78 12.55 19.79
C ARG A 25 -8.08 11.37 20.73
N LYS A 26 -8.89 10.41 20.26
CA LYS A 26 -9.23 9.22 21.04
C LYS A 26 -7.99 8.37 21.34
N ASN A 27 -7.11 8.20 20.35
CA ASN A 27 -5.88 7.42 20.47
C ASN A 27 -4.90 8.04 21.46
N ILE A 28 -4.77 9.38 21.46
CA ILE A 28 -4.00 10.15 22.45
C ILE A 28 -4.54 9.90 23.85
N GLU A 29 -5.83 10.16 24.08
CA GLU A 29 -6.46 10.01 25.40
C GLU A 29 -6.39 8.58 25.94
N ASP A 30 -6.49 7.58 25.05
CA ASP A 30 -6.40 6.16 25.42
C ASP A 30 -5.01 5.72 25.90
N ASN A 31 -3.96 6.52 25.64
CA ASN A 31 -2.58 6.14 25.93
C ASN A 31 -1.80 7.16 26.76
N LYS A 32 -2.46 8.22 27.25
CA LYS A 32 -1.82 9.28 28.07
C LYS A 32 -1.12 8.80 29.34
N ASP A 33 -1.51 7.65 29.88
CA ASP A 33 -0.87 7.05 31.07
C ASP A 33 0.55 6.49 30.77
N TYR A 34 0.96 6.44 29.50
CA TYR A 34 2.30 6.01 29.07
C TYR A 34 3.16 7.22 28.69
N ALA A 35 4.03 7.66 29.62
CA ALA A 35 4.78 8.91 29.50
C ALA A 35 5.82 9.02 28.36
N PRO A 36 6.56 7.97 27.94
CA PRO A 36 7.48 8.11 26.80
C PRO A 36 6.77 7.75 25.47
N LEU A 37 5.69 8.47 25.16
CA LEU A 37 4.90 8.32 23.93
C LEU A 37 4.84 9.64 23.17
N GLU A 38 4.97 9.57 21.85
CA GLU A 38 4.62 10.65 20.94
C GLU A 38 3.71 10.14 19.81
N PHE A 39 2.84 11.02 19.33
CA PHE A 39 2.04 10.82 18.13
C PHE A 39 2.66 11.65 17.01
N VAL A 40 3.07 11.01 15.92
CA VAL A 40 3.62 11.69 14.75
C VAL A 40 2.53 11.71 13.69
N LEU A 41 2.01 12.89 13.35
CA LEU A 41 1.05 13.07 12.28
C LEU A 41 1.74 13.69 11.07
N LEU A 42 1.74 12.98 9.95
CA LEU A 42 2.19 13.48 8.66
C LEU A 42 0.99 13.78 7.76
N ASP A 43 0.78 15.07 7.50
CA ASP A 43 -0.08 15.54 6.42
C ASP A 43 0.67 15.44 5.09
N TYR A 44 0.25 14.45 4.30
CA TYR A 44 0.86 14.07 3.03
C TYR A 44 0.18 14.82 1.88
N ASN A 45 0.24 16.15 1.94
CA ASN A 45 -0.33 17.09 0.96
C ASN A 45 -1.87 17.09 0.88
N SER A 46 -2.56 17.10 2.02
CA SER A 46 -4.03 17.19 2.06
C SER A 46 -4.55 18.56 1.61
N SER A 47 -5.73 18.56 0.98
CA SER A 47 -6.48 19.75 0.55
C SER A 47 -7.85 19.88 1.25
N ASP A 48 -8.14 19.01 2.22
CA ASP A 48 -9.42 18.91 2.92
C ASP A 48 -9.51 19.72 4.23
N GLY A 49 -8.55 20.63 4.46
CA GLY A 49 -8.50 21.47 5.67
C GLY A 49 -7.78 20.84 6.86
N LEU A 50 -7.05 19.73 6.67
CA LEU A 50 -6.33 19.03 7.73
C LEU A 50 -5.40 19.93 8.56
N GLU A 51 -4.57 20.75 7.92
CA GLU A 51 -3.65 21.64 8.64
C GLU A 51 -4.38 22.60 9.58
N SER A 52 -5.44 23.25 9.11
CA SER A 52 -6.24 24.18 9.93
C SER A 52 -6.86 23.46 11.13
N TYR A 53 -7.45 22.28 10.91
CA TYR A 53 -8.00 21.48 11.99
C TYR A 53 -6.95 21.15 13.06
N VAL A 54 -5.74 20.72 12.66
CA VAL A 54 -4.69 20.36 13.61
C VAL A 54 -4.24 21.59 14.42
N ARG A 55 -4.08 22.76 13.77
CA ARG A 55 -3.70 24.00 14.46
C ARG A 55 -4.77 24.46 15.44
N ASP A 56 -6.03 24.41 15.04
CA ASP A 56 -7.12 25.00 15.82
C ASP A 56 -7.58 24.09 16.96
N GLU A 57 -7.67 22.78 16.71
CA GLU A 57 -8.32 21.82 17.62
C GLU A 57 -7.35 20.93 18.40
N LEU A 58 -6.09 20.82 17.95
CA LEU A 58 -5.08 19.93 18.56
C LEU A 58 -3.83 20.67 19.06
N SER A 59 -3.88 22.00 19.13
CA SER A 59 -2.76 22.85 19.60
C SER A 59 -2.28 22.47 20.99
N GLU A 60 -3.19 22.10 21.91
CA GLU A 60 -2.83 21.67 23.27
C GLU A 60 -1.82 20.51 23.28
N TYR A 61 -2.05 19.50 22.42
CA TYR A 61 -1.18 18.33 22.29
C TYR A 61 0.12 18.64 21.54
N ILE A 62 0.13 19.67 20.70
CA ILE A 62 1.36 20.13 20.04
C ILE A 62 2.25 20.86 21.05
N SER A 63 1.67 21.75 21.85
CA SER A 63 2.39 22.55 22.84
C SER A 63 3.05 21.72 23.93
N ASP A 64 2.42 20.61 24.36
CA ASP A 64 3.00 19.71 25.37
C ASP A 64 3.91 18.61 24.78
N GLY A 65 4.04 18.55 23.45
CA GLY A 65 4.88 17.59 22.74
C GLY A 65 4.28 16.20 22.57
N THR A 66 3.02 15.97 22.98
CA THR A 66 2.30 14.70 22.77
C THR A 66 2.07 14.44 21.28
N LEU A 67 1.80 15.47 20.49
CA LEU A 67 1.57 15.43 19.05
C LEU A 67 2.65 16.23 18.32
N VAL A 68 3.36 15.57 17.40
CA VAL A 68 4.30 16.21 16.48
C VAL A 68 3.67 16.20 15.09
N PHE A 69 3.45 17.38 14.52
CA PHE A 69 2.80 17.53 13.22
C PHE A 69 3.78 17.99 12.14
N TYR A 70 3.79 17.25 11.04
CA TYR A 70 4.54 17.56 9.82
C TYR A 70 3.61 17.66 8.63
N ARG A 71 3.93 18.54 7.69
CA ARG A 71 3.27 18.64 6.40
C ARG A 71 4.29 18.66 5.26
N THR A 72 3.97 17.96 4.19
CA THR A 72 4.68 18.09 2.91
C THR A 72 3.70 18.52 1.82
N THR A 73 4.20 19.22 0.81
CA THR A 73 3.44 19.64 -0.37
C THR A 73 3.97 19.03 -1.68
N ASP A 74 4.96 18.13 -1.60
CA ASP A 74 5.60 17.57 -2.79
C ASP A 74 4.77 16.50 -3.49
N PRO A 75 4.22 15.48 -2.79
CA PRO A 75 3.53 14.38 -3.45
C PRO A 75 2.15 14.83 -3.92
N SER A 76 1.83 14.66 -5.19
CA SER A 76 0.48 14.91 -5.73
C SER A 76 -0.47 13.73 -5.54
N LYS A 77 0.06 12.54 -5.28
CA LYS A 77 -0.69 11.29 -5.06
C LYS A 77 -0.18 10.58 -3.82
N TYR A 78 -1.07 9.83 -3.19
CA TYR A 78 -0.76 9.06 -2.01
C TYR A 78 0.12 7.85 -2.35
N SER A 79 1.26 7.73 -1.67
CA SER A 79 2.15 6.57 -1.74
C SER A 79 2.26 5.94 -0.37
N MET A 80 1.82 4.68 -0.25
CA MET A 80 1.82 3.95 1.02
C MET A 80 3.24 3.81 1.59
N SER A 81 4.18 3.29 0.78
CA SER A 81 5.56 3.08 1.20
C SER A 81 6.27 4.39 1.54
N HIS A 82 6.17 5.40 0.66
CA HIS A 82 6.90 6.67 0.84
C HIS A 82 6.37 7.47 2.03
N SER A 83 5.06 7.62 2.16
CA SER A 83 4.46 8.37 3.28
C SER A 83 4.81 7.75 4.63
N ARG A 84 4.75 6.41 4.74
CA ARG A 84 5.13 5.69 5.96
C ARG A 84 6.62 5.81 6.25
N ASN A 85 7.48 5.70 5.23
CA ASN A 85 8.91 5.91 5.40
C ASN A 85 9.22 7.31 5.91
N LEU A 86 8.61 8.35 5.32
CA LEU A 86 8.77 9.73 5.77
C LEU A 86 8.32 9.89 7.24
N ALA A 87 7.11 9.44 7.59
CA ALA A 87 6.60 9.54 8.96
C ALA A 87 7.48 8.76 9.97
N PHE A 88 8.01 7.60 9.59
CA PHE A 88 8.90 6.80 10.44
C PHE A 88 10.30 7.44 10.59
N ASN A 89 10.80 8.11 9.55
CA ASN A 89 12.07 8.85 9.61
C ASN A 89 11.98 10.07 10.53
N LEU A 90 10.81 10.71 10.58
CA LEU A 90 10.52 11.87 11.44
C LEU A 90 10.29 11.50 12.92
N ALA A 91 9.96 10.24 13.19
CA ALA A 91 9.76 9.74 14.54
C ALA A 91 11.06 9.65 15.34
N SER A 92 10.97 9.94 16.65
CA SER A 92 12.11 9.93 17.57
C SER A 92 12.09 8.77 18.58
N GLY A 93 11.03 7.96 18.58
CA GLY A 93 10.88 6.78 19.41
C GLY A 93 11.86 5.65 19.07
N GLU A 94 12.19 4.86 20.09
CA GLU A 94 12.96 3.62 19.92
C GLU A 94 12.13 2.55 19.22
N ILE A 95 10.82 2.55 19.50
CA ILE A 95 9.81 1.76 18.80
C ILE A 95 8.97 2.72 17.96
N ILE A 96 8.78 2.38 16.70
CA ILE A 96 7.89 3.10 15.78
C ILE A 96 6.74 2.17 15.40
N CYS A 97 5.52 2.69 15.33
CA CYS A 97 4.34 1.93 14.96
C CYS A 97 3.45 2.69 13.98
N ASN A 98 3.08 2.05 12.87
CA ASN A 98 2.15 2.64 11.90
C ASN A 98 0.70 2.51 12.41
N ILE A 99 -0.02 3.62 12.42
CA ILE A 99 -1.44 3.71 12.74
C ILE A 99 -2.13 4.45 11.59
N ASP A 100 -2.95 3.75 10.79
CA ASP A 100 -3.72 4.41 9.73
C ASP A 100 -4.75 5.40 10.33
N ALA A 101 -5.11 6.45 9.58
CA ALA A 101 -5.94 7.56 10.07
C ALA A 101 -7.37 7.15 10.51
N ASP A 102 -7.84 5.99 10.13
CA ASP A 102 -9.14 5.39 10.48
C ASP A 102 -9.05 4.32 11.57
N ASN A 103 -7.85 4.07 12.12
CA ASN A 103 -7.62 3.06 13.13
C ASN A 103 -7.71 3.62 14.56
N PHE A 104 -8.39 2.88 15.44
CA PHE A 104 -8.27 3.07 16.88
C PHE A 104 -7.18 2.16 17.44
N VAL A 105 -6.33 2.69 18.33
CA VAL A 105 -5.30 1.89 19.00
C VAL A 105 -5.83 1.22 20.27
N GLY A 106 -6.84 1.81 20.92
CA GLY A 106 -7.42 1.31 22.17
C GLY A 106 -6.62 1.68 23.41
N LYS A 107 -7.29 1.61 24.57
CA LYS A 107 -6.72 2.00 25.88
C LYS A 107 -5.53 1.13 26.26
N GLY A 108 -4.40 1.76 26.61
CA GLY A 108 -3.21 1.07 27.10
C GLY A 108 -2.41 0.31 26.04
N PHE A 109 -2.66 0.57 24.75
CA PHE A 109 -1.91 -0.07 23.67
C PHE A 109 -0.40 0.21 23.73
N ALA A 110 0.02 1.43 24.09
CA ALA A 110 1.44 1.77 24.26
C ALA A 110 2.12 0.92 25.36
N ALA A 111 1.43 0.71 26.48
CA ALA A 111 1.92 -0.17 27.55
C ALA A 111 2.05 -1.62 27.06
N TYR A 112 1.04 -2.12 26.32
CA TYR A 112 1.09 -3.45 25.71
C TYR A 112 2.29 -3.60 24.74
N VAL A 113 2.52 -2.63 23.87
CA VAL A 113 3.67 -2.63 22.94
C VAL A 113 4.97 -2.69 23.72
N ASN A 114 5.16 -1.83 24.72
CA ASN A 114 6.34 -1.86 25.58
C ASN A 114 6.54 -3.25 26.22
N ASP A 115 5.49 -3.83 26.80
CA ASP A 115 5.57 -5.13 27.45
C ASP A 115 6.01 -6.24 26.48
N GLN A 116 5.52 -6.23 25.24
CA GLN A 116 5.95 -7.19 24.22
C GLN A 116 7.43 -7.03 23.85
N PHE A 117 7.93 -5.80 23.67
CA PHE A 117 9.35 -5.55 23.38
C PHE A 117 10.27 -5.79 24.57
N GLN A 118 9.75 -5.72 25.79
CA GLN A 118 10.47 -6.09 27.02
C GLN A 118 10.49 -7.61 27.25
N GLN A 119 9.51 -8.32 26.71
CA GLN A 119 9.42 -9.79 26.76
C GLN A 119 10.29 -10.44 25.68
N TYR A 120 10.40 -9.81 24.51
CA TYR A 120 11.14 -10.34 23.36
C TYR A 120 12.15 -9.32 22.84
N ASN A 121 13.46 -9.59 22.97
CA ASN A 121 14.50 -8.64 22.56
C ASN A 121 14.52 -8.36 21.05
N ASN A 122 14.31 -9.39 20.22
CA ASN A 122 14.38 -9.34 18.76
C ASN A 122 13.03 -9.69 18.15
N CYS A 123 12.06 -8.79 18.29
CA CYS A 123 10.72 -8.97 17.73
C CYS A 123 10.24 -7.77 16.92
N PHE A 124 9.13 -7.98 16.25
CA PHE A 124 8.22 -6.96 15.76
C PHE A 124 6.79 -7.42 16.04
N LEU A 125 5.87 -6.46 16.16
CA LEU A 125 4.46 -6.72 16.35
C LEU A 125 3.73 -6.43 15.04
N THR A 126 2.75 -7.24 14.69
CA THR A 126 1.89 -7.00 13.52
C THR A 126 0.52 -7.60 13.72
N THR A 127 -0.48 -7.10 13.02
CA THR A 127 -1.82 -7.70 12.91
C THR A 127 -1.89 -8.74 11.79
N GLN A 128 -0.88 -8.82 10.93
CA GLN A 128 -0.85 -9.79 9.83
C GLN A 128 -0.75 -11.20 10.35
N THR A 129 -1.66 -12.06 9.94
CA THR A 129 -1.65 -13.48 10.28
C THR A 129 -1.83 -14.33 9.03
N SER A 130 -1.25 -15.53 9.04
CA SER A 130 -1.48 -16.54 8.01
C SER A 130 -2.86 -17.20 8.14
N SER A 131 -3.60 -16.90 9.22
CA SER A 131 -4.94 -17.42 9.45
C SER A 131 -5.98 -16.63 8.66
N SER A 132 -6.59 -17.29 7.67
CA SER A 132 -7.69 -16.74 6.85
C SER A 132 -8.95 -16.39 7.65
N TYR A 133 -9.05 -16.82 8.91
CA TYR A 133 -10.18 -16.55 9.80
C TYR A 133 -10.17 -15.15 10.41
N VAL A 134 -9.04 -14.44 10.34
CA VAL A 134 -8.86 -13.12 10.95
C VAL A 134 -8.92 -12.07 9.86
N LYS A 135 -10.15 -11.64 9.52
CA LYS A 135 -10.37 -10.46 8.68
C LYS A 135 -10.24 -9.22 9.55
N ASN A 136 -9.06 -8.60 9.54
CA ASN A 136 -8.83 -7.36 10.27
C ASN A 136 -8.44 -6.27 9.27
N ASP A 137 -9.18 -5.16 9.24
CA ASP A 137 -8.89 -4.02 8.35
C ASP A 137 -7.68 -3.18 8.82
N VAL A 138 -7.02 -3.59 9.90
CA VAL A 138 -5.84 -2.93 10.51
C VAL A 138 -4.51 -3.54 10.05
N LEU A 139 -4.42 -4.06 8.83
CA LEU A 139 -3.27 -4.84 8.32
C LEU A 139 -1.95 -4.05 8.32
N GLY A 140 -2.02 -2.72 8.19
CA GLY A 140 -0.85 -1.83 8.21
C GLY A 140 -0.27 -1.59 9.60
N ARG A 141 -0.88 -2.12 10.67
CA ARG A 141 -0.35 -1.93 12.01
C ARG A 141 0.86 -2.84 12.24
N ILE A 142 2.03 -2.23 12.16
CA ILE A 142 3.32 -2.86 12.41
C ILE A 142 4.08 -1.99 13.41
N CYS A 143 4.48 -2.59 14.54
CA CYS A 143 5.37 -1.94 15.49
C CYS A 143 6.75 -2.61 15.45
N VAL A 144 7.82 -1.81 15.32
CA VAL A 144 9.19 -2.30 15.11
C VAL A 144 10.19 -1.39 15.83
N ARG A 145 11.36 -1.92 16.20
CA ARG A 145 12.48 -1.06 16.61
C ARG A 145 12.91 -0.19 15.44
N ARG A 146 13.11 1.11 15.69
CA ARG A 146 13.58 2.07 14.69
C ARG A 146 14.89 1.64 14.03
N SER A 147 15.80 1.02 14.79
CA SER A 147 17.06 0.47 14.26
C SER A 147 16.85 -0.62 13.21
N HIS A 148 15.86 -1.51 13.38
CA HIS A 148 15.57 -2.55 12.39
C HIS A 148 14.94 -1.95 11.13
N PHE A 149 14.04 -0.98 11.28
CA PHE A 149 13.48 -0.23 10.15
C PHE A 149 14.56 0.44 9.31
N LEU A 150 15.50 1.15 9.95
CA LEU A 150 16.63 1.80 9.28
C LEU A 150 17.54 0.78 8.58
N ASN A 151 17.83 -0.36 9.23
CA ASN A 151 18.66 -1.43 8.64
C ASN A 151 18.03 -2.03 7.36
N LEU A 152 16.71 -2.12 7.31
CA LEU A 152 15.97 -2.62 6.15
C LEU A 152 15.76 -1.55 5.06
N GLY A 153 16.11 -0.30 5.31
CA GLY A 153 15.81 0.83 4.40
C GLY A 153 14.31 1.19 4.35
N GLY A 154 13.52 0.70 5.30
CA GLY A 154 12.07 0.93 5.38
C GLY A 154 11.21 0.08 4.45
N TYR A 155 10.03 0.59 4.10
CA TYR A 155 9.10 0.03 3.10
C TYR A 155 9.68 0.20 1.69
N ASP A 156 9.51 -0.77 0.79
CA ASP A 156 10.05 -0.66 -0.58
C ASP A 156 9.29 0.39 -1.40
N GLU A 157 9.95 1.49 -1.77
CA GLU A 157 9.32 2.59 -2.52
C GLU A 157 9.22 2.30 -4.02
N GLU A 158 9.75 1.17 -4.50
CA GLU A 158 9.41 0.66 -5.83
C GLU A 158 7.93 0.24 -5.91
N MET A 159 7.29 -0.07 -4.77
CA MET A 159 5.86 -0.38 -4.66
C MET A 159 5.02 0.90 -4.70
N LYS A 160 4.61 1.28 -5.91
CA LYS A 160 3.86 2.53 -6.17
C LYS A 160 2.35 2.39 -6.01
N PHE A 161 1.83 1.16 -5.95
CA PHE A 161 0.39 0.91 -6.00
C PHE A 161 -0.18 0.52 -4.63
N TYR A 162 -1.46 0.16 -4.58
CA TYR A 162 -2.13 -0.28 -3.36
C TYR A 162 -1.85 -1.76 -3.03
N GLY A 163 -1.43 -2.01 -1.79
CA GLY A 163 -1.40 -3.33 -1.16
C GLY A 163 -0.06 -4.05 -1.29
N PHE A 164 0.18 -5.02 -0.41
CA PHE A 164 1.39 -5.84 -0.30
C PHE A 164 2.66 -5.16 0.23
N GLU A 165 2.70 -3.83 0.39
CA GLU A 165 3.84 -3.14 1.00
C GLU A 165 4.07 -3.56 2.46
N ASP A 166 2.99 -3.74 3.22
CA ASP A 166 3.05 -4.24 4.59
C ASP A 166 3.50 -5.71 4.65
N ASN A 167 3.07 -6.53 3.69
CA ASN A 167 3.46 -7.93 3.61
C ASN A 167 4.96 -8.06 3.29
N ASP A 168 5.46 -7.25 2.36
CA ASP A 168 6.88 -7.17 2.03
C ASP A 168 7.72 -6.74 3.24
N PHE A 169 7.30 -5.69 3.95
CA PHE A 169 8.02 -5.24 5.13
C PHE A 169 8.05 -6.32 6.23
N VAL A 170 6.92 -7.00 6.48
CA VAL A 170 6.86 -8.15 7.41
C VAL A 170 7.76 -9.31 6.96
N ASN A 171 7.74 -9.66 5.67
CA ASN A 171 8.60 -10.71 5.12
C ASN A 171 10.09 -10.39 5.35
N ARG A 172 10.51 -9.15 5.09
CA ARG A 172 11.89 -8.71 5.29
C ARG A 172 12.28 -8.65 6.77
N LEU A 173 11.38 -8.26 7.67
CA LEU A 173 11.59 -8.36 9.12
C LEU A 173 11.79 -9.82 9.57
N GLN A 174 11.03 -10.77 9.01
CA GLN A 174 11.23 -12.20 9.30
C GLN A 174 12.53 -12.74 8.72
N LEU A 175 12.91 -12.33 7.50
CA LEU A 175 14.21 -12.69 6.90
C LEU A 175 15.40 -12.15 7.70
N LEU A 176 15.25 -11.01 8.39
CA LEU A 176 16.23 -10.49 9.34
C LEU A 176 16.36 -11.36 10.61
N GLY A 177 15.51 -12.37 10.78
CA GLY A 177 15.50 -13.27 11.93
C GLY A 177 14.69 -12.77 13.11
N LEU A 178 13.85 -11.75 12.92
CA LEU A 178 13.03 -11.20 14.00
C LEU A 178 11.81 -12.09 14.28
N LYS A 179 11.48 -12.21 15.57
CA LYS A 179 10.26 -12.90 16.01
C LYS A 179 9.02 -12.05 15.67
N LYS A 180 8.11 -12.64 14.89
CA LYS A 180 6.77 -12.10 14.67
C LYS A 180 5.90 -12.31 15.91
N VAL A 181 5.35 -11.23 16.47
CA VAL A 181 4.38 -11.24 17.57
C VAL A 181 3.05 -10.71 17.04
N LEU A 182 1.97 -11.46 17.24
CA LEU A 182 0.66 -11.09 16.73
C LEU A 182 -0.02 -10.09 17.70
N ILE A 183 -0.59 -9.03 17.15
CA ILE A 183 -1.55 -8.16 17.84
C ILE A 183 -2.94 -8.74 17.56
N ASP A 184 -3.49 -9.49 18.51
CA ASP A 184 -4.75 -10.24 18.36
C ASP A 184 -5.85 -9.80 19.34
N ARG A 185 -5.53 -8.90 20.28
CA ARG A 185 -6.50 -8.39 21.25
C ARG A 185 -7.51 -7.46 20.59
N TYR A 186 -8.78 -7.82 20.66
CA TYR A 186 -9.88 -7.12 19.99
C TYR A 186 -9.94 -5.62 20.29
N GLU A 187 -9.63 -5.21 21.52
CA GLU A 187 -9.59 -3.80 21.92
C GLU A 187 -8.61 -2.95 21.10
N PHE A 188 -7.60 -3.59 20.49
CA PHE A 188 -6.60 -2.95 19.64
C PHE A 188 -6.91 -3.07 18.15
N LEU A 189 -8.02 -3.68 17.73
CA LEU A 189 -8.26 -4.01 16.31
C LEU A 189 -9.44 -3.24 15.70
N LYS A 190 -9.88 -2.15 16.36
CA LYS A 190 -11.03 -1.34 15.93
C LYS A 190 -10.62 -0.34 14.84
N VAL A 191 -11.49 -0.18 13.84
CA VAL A 191 -11.31 0.68 12.67
C VAL A 191 -12.66 1.28 12.25
N ILE A 192 -12.63 2.44 11.61
CA ILE A 192 -13.80 2.99 10.91
C ILE A 192 -13.94 2.26 9.57
N LYS A 193 -15.06 1.56 9.37
CA LYS A 193 -15.28 0.81 8.12
C LYS A 193 -15.44 1.75 6.93
N HIS A 194 -14.83 1.38 5.81
CA HIS A 194 -14.93 2.07 4.54
C HIS A 194 -14.93 1.07 3.38
N SER A 195 -15.30 1.54 2.19
CA SER A 195 -15.34 0.77 0.94
C SER A 195 -13.93 0.56 0.35
N ASN A 196 -13.81 -0.37 -0.60
CA ASN A 196 -12.57 -0.53 -1.39
C ASN A 196 -12.32 0.65 -2.33
N GLU A 197 -13.38 1.35 -2.75
CA GLU A 197 -13.26 2.53 -3.61
C GLU A 197 -12.55 3.65 -2.86
N GLU A 198 -12.94 3.86 -1.61
CA GLU A 198 -12.23 4.79 -0.74
C GLU A 198 -10.75 4.42 -0.64
N ARG A 199 -10.36 3.14 -0.51
CA ARG A 199 -8.95 2.72 -0.36
C ARG A 199 -8.00 3.24 -1.44
N ILE A 200 -8.47 3.38 -2.67
CA ILE A 200 -7.60 3.70 -3.82
C ILE A 200 -7.78 5.11 -4.38
N ILE A 201 -8.79 5.87 -3.93
CA ILE A 201 -9.16 7.17 -4.51
C ILE A 201 -8.03 8.22 -4.48
N ASN A 202 -7.14 8.16 -3.48
CA ASN A 202 -6.01 9.09 -3.35
C ASN A 202 -4.71 8.54 -3.95
N ILE A 203 -4.69 7.28 -4.43
CA ILE A 203 -3.48 6.61 -4.94
C ILE A 203 -3.35 6.80 -6.45
N LEU A 204 -4.45 6.63 -7.17
CA LEU A 204 -4.59 7.01 -8.57
C LEU A 204 -5.92 7.71 -8.75
N ASP A 205 -5.98 8.69 -9.64
CA ASP A 205 -7.26 9.12 -10.16
C ASP A 205 -7.80 7.95 -11.00
N THR A 206 -9.01 7.47 -10.73
CA THR A 206 -9.66 6.49 -11.62
C THR A 206 -9.80 7.04 -13.05
N ASP A 207 -9.71 8.36 -13.21
CA ASP A 207 -9.65 9.09 -14.46
C ASP A 207 -8.32 8.89 -15.23
N GLU A 208 -7.33 8.25 -14.61
CA GLU A 208 -6.10 7.84 -15.29
C GLU A 208 -6.31 6.65 -16.22
N LEU A 209 -7.28 5.77 -15.94
CA LEU A 209 -7.57 4.65 -16.82
C LEU A 209 -8.44 5.12 -17.99
N THR A 210 -7.84 5.21 -19.18
CA THR A 210 -8.55 5.57 -20.42
C THR A 210 -9.43 4.41 -20.93
N ALA A 211 -8.91 3.18 -20.90
CA ALA A 211 -9.68 2.00 -21.30
C ALA A 211 -9.06 0.72 -20.73
N LEU A 212 -9.91 -0.30 -20.57
CA LEU A 212 -9.51 -1.68 -20.31
C LEU A 212 -10.07 -2.56 -21.42
N TYR A 213 -9.20 -3.40 -22.00
CA TYR A 213 -9.61 -4.44 -22.93
C TYR A 213 -9.27 -5.81 -22.36
N ILE A 214 -10.14 -6.79 -22.61
CA ILE A 214 -9.95 -8.19 -22.18
C ILE A 214 -10.05 -9.13 -23.38
N ASN A 215 -9.09 -10.04 -23.50
CA ASN A 215 -9.17 -11.20 -24.37
C ASN A 215 -9.36 -12.46 -23.50
N TYR A 216 -10.36 -13.27 -23.85
CA TYR A 216 -10.56 -14.59 -23.24
C TYR A 216 -9.70 -15.63 -23.96
N ILE A 217 -8.85 -16.34 -23.20
CA ILE A 217 -7.94 -17.36 -23.75
C ILE A 217 -8.46 -18.77 -23.41
N SER A 218 -8.77 -19.02 -22.13
CA SER A 218 -9.27 -20.30 -21.65
C SER A 218 -10.05 -20.13 -20.34
N PRO A 219 -10.75 -21.15 -19.82
CA PRO A 219 -11.42 -21.06 -18.52
C PRO A 219 -10.49 -20.66 -17.36
N SER A 220 -9.18 -20.88 -17.53
CA SER A 220 -8.16 -20.54 -16.54
C SER A 220 -7.34 -19.29 -16.87
N GLN A 221 -7.51 -18.68 -18.04
CA GLN A 221 -6.63 -17.61 -18.52
C GLN A 221 -7.38 -16.51 -19.29
N SER A 222 -7.02 -15.27 -19.02
CA SER A 222 -7.45 -14.11 -19.81
C SER A 222 -6.30 -13.12 -19.93
N GLU A 223 -6.25 -12.39 -21.02
CA GLU A 223 -5.29 -11.31 -21.21
C GLU A 223 -5.99 -9.96 -21.02
N MET A 224 -5.33 -9.04 -20.32
CA MET A 224 -5.82 -7.69 -20.09
C MET A 224 -4.86 -6.65 -20.68
N ILE A 225 -5.42 -5.56 -21.21
CA ILE A 225 -4.70 -4.37 -21.65
C ILE A 225 -5.31 -3.15 -20.95
N PHE A 226 -4.55 -2.55 -20.04
CA PHE A 226 -4.87 -1.28 -19.40
C PHE A 226 -4.22 -0.15 -20.21
N LEU A 227 -5.00 0.85 -20.59
CA LEU A 227 -4.54 2.06 -21.26
C LEU A 227 -4.70 3.25 -20.34
N PHE A 228 -3.61 3.97 -20.09
CA PHE A 228 -3.60 5.12 -19.19
C PHE A 228 -3.58 6.45 -19.95
N ASN A 229 -4.08 7.52 -19.33
CA ASN A 229 -4.21 8.86 -19.92
C ASN A 229 -2.86 9.53 -20.22
N ASN A 230 -1.78 9.06 -19.59
CA ASN A 230 -0.41 9.45 -19.83
C ASN A 230 0.22 8.73 -21.05
N TYR A 231 -0.60 8.03 -21.84
CA TYR A 231 -0.20 7.23 -23.00
C TYR A 231 0.62 5.98 -22.67
N GLU A 232 0.72 5.57 -21.40
CA GLU A 232 1.29 4.28 -21.02
C GLU A 232 0.25 3.15 -21.10
N PHE A 233 0.70 1.93 -21.41
CA PHE A 233 -0.13 0.75 -21.31
C PHE A 233 0.52 -0.34 -20.45
N MET A 234 -0.32 -1.19 -19.87
CA MET A 234 0.08 -2.42 -19.19
C MET A 234 -0.69 -3.59 -19.78
N ARG A 235 0.02 -4.59 -20.30
CA ARG A 235 -0.55 -5.81 -20.89
C ARG A 235 -0.07 -7.04 -20.12
N GLY A 236 -0.99 -7.97 -19.86
CA GLY A 236 -0.66 -9.13 -19.04
C GLY A 236 -1.66 -10.28 -19.13
N SER A 237 -1.14 -11.51 -19.14
CA SER A 237 -1.92 -12.74 -19.07
C SER A 237 -2.18 -13.12 -17.61
N ILE A 238 -3.44 -13.03 -17.19
CA ILE A 238 -3.89 -13.40 -15.86
C ILE A 238 -4.34 -14.85 -15.86
N VAL A 239 -3.93 -15.61 -14.85
CA VAL A 239 -4.35 -17.00 -14.68
C VAL A 239 -5.03 -17.23 -13.35
N ASN A 240 -6.05 -18.09 -13.35
CA ASN A 240 -6.55 -18.73 -12.13
C ASN A 240 -5.59 -19.85 -11.75
N VAL A 241 -4.83 -19.68 -10.67
CA VAL A 241 -3.70 -20.56 -10.33
C VAL A 241 -4.12 -22.02 -10.15
N MET A 242 -5.25 -22.26 -9.48
CA MET A 242 -5.76 -23.63 -9.25
C MET A 242 -6.18 -24.31 -10.56
N SER A 243 -6.99 -23.62 -11.36
CA SER A 243 -7.48 -24.17 -12.64
C SER A 243 -6.33 -24.37 -13.63
N TYR A 244 -5.41 -23.40 -13.70
CA TYR A 244 -4.25 -23.48 -14.57
C TYR A 244 -3.34 -24.67 -14.21
N LYS A 245 -3.06 -24.89 -12.92
CA LYS A 245 -2.29 -26.06 -12.46
C LYS A 245 -3.01 -27.39 -12.72
N ALA A 246 -4.34 -27.41 -12.76
CA ALA A 246 -5.10 -28.62 -13.05
C ALA A 246 -5.09 -28.98 -14.55
N PHE A 247 -5.09 -27.97 -15.44
CA PHE A 247 -5.10 -28.19 -16.89
C PHE A 247 -3.72 -28.36 -17.51
N TYR A 248 -2.69 -27.77 -16.92
CA TYR A 248 -1.35 -27.80 -17.47
C TYR A 248 -0.37 -28.45 -16.49
N ASP A 249 0.30 -29.52 -16.90
CA ASP A 249 1.33 -30.26 -16.13
C ASP A 249 2.62 -29.43 -16.00
N ILE A 250 2.53 -28.31 -15.27
CA ILE A 250 3.56 -27.28 -15.27
C ILE A 250 4.13 -27.11 -13.86
N LYS A 251 5.46 -27.29 -13.76
CA LYS A 251 6.32 -26.90 -12.63
C LYS A 251 6.51 -25.37 -12.51
N VAL A 252 5.56 -24.55 -12.95
CA VAL A 252 5.70 -23.09 -12.84
C VAL A 252 5.55 -22.77 -11.36
N ARG A 253 6.56 -22.09 -10.82
CA ARG A 253 6.56 -21.53 -9.47
C ARG A 253 5.56 -20.37 -9.43
N MET A 254 4.28 -20.70 -9.46
CA MET A 254 3.21 -19.79 -9.05
C MET A 254 2.98 -20.02 -7.56
N ASN A 255 3.18 -18.96 -6.79
CA ASN A 255 2.88 -18.95 -5.37
C ASN A 255 1.42 -19.39 -5.18
N SER A 256 1.21 -20.51 -4.48
CA SER A 256 -0.06 -21.24 -4.44
C SER A 256 -1.16 -20.52 -3.69
N ASP A 257 -0.81 -19.50 -2.91
CA ASP A 257 -1.68 -18.97 -1.86
C ASP A 257 -2.65 -17.93 -2.40
N HIS A 258 -2.48 -17.49 -3.66
CA HIS A 258 -3.34 -16.53 -4.31
C HIS A 258 -4.12 -17.15 -5.47
N LYS A 259 -5.42 -16.84 -5.53
CA LYS A 259 -6.35 -17.36 -6.56
C LYS A 259 -5.91 -17.00 -7.98
N TYR A 260 -5.36 -15.80 -8.16
CA TYR A 260 -4.96 -15.25 -9.45
C TYR A 260 -3.49 -14.84 -9.45
N SER A 261 -2.84 -14.97 -10.60
CA SER A 261 -1.44 -14.55 -10.81
C SER A 261 -1.23 -14.03 -12.23
N LEU A 262 -0.12 -13.33 -12.44
CA LEU A 262 0.32 -12.91 -13.76
C LEU A 262 1.27 -13.96 -14.34
N LEU A 263 0.94 -14.49 -15.52
CA LEU A 263 1.81 -15.42 -16.24
C LEU A 263 3.09 -14.69 -16.68
N GLY A 264 4.25 -15.27 -16.39
CA GLY A 264 5.55 -14.63 -16.66
C GLY A 264 6.02 -13.65 -15.58
N ASN A 265 5.22 -13.40 -14.53
CA ASN A 265 5.58 -12.56 -13.37
C ASN A 265 5.99 -11.11 -13.72
N ALA A 266 5.55 -10.59 -14.86
CA ALA A 266 5.81 -9.21 -15.26
C ALA A 266 4.71 -8.70 -16.19
N TRP A 267 4.36 -7.43 -16.04
CA TRP A 267 3.54 -6.72 -17.02
C TRP A 267 4.40 -6.35 -18.21
N LEU A 268 3.87 -6.55 -19.42
CA LEU A 268 4.42 -5.88 -20.59
C LEU A 268 3.97 -4.43 -20.57
N SER A 269 4.92 -3.51 -20.57
CA SER A 269 4.65 -2.07 -20.58
C SER A 269 5.21 -1.40 -21.82
N GLY A 270 4.62 -0.25 -22.16
CA GLY A 270 5.03 0.56 -23.29
C GLY A 270 4.12 1.76 -23.47
N GLN A 271 4.13 2.32 -24.68
CA GLN A 271 3.35 3.48 -25.06
C GLN A 271 2.21 3.07 -25.98
N TRP A 272 1.05 3.69 -25.86
CA TRP A 272 -0.07 3.48 -26.77
C TRP A 272 -0.50 4.76 -27.46
N ARG A 273 -1.09 4.60 -28.66
CA ARG A 273 -1.71 5.69 -29.42
C ARG A 273 -2.92 5.17 -30.14
N SER A 274 -3.97 5.99 -30.23
CA SER A 274 -5.12 5.72 -31.11
C SER A 274 -4.82 6.15 -32.54
N PHE A 275 -5.35 5.43 -33.52
CA PHE A 275 -5.40 5.85 -34.93
C PHE A 275 -6.69 5.31 -35.55
N GLY A 276 -7.48 6.17 -36.20
CA GLY A 276 -8.79 5.76 -36.73
C GLY A 276 -9.62 4.99 -35.69
N GLU A 277 -10.05 3.78 -36.06
CA GLU A 277 -10.81 2.84 -35.21
C GLU A 277 -9.89 1.78 -34.54
N GLY A 278 -8.65 2.15 -34.22
CA GLY A 278 -7.65 1.24 -33.68
C GLY A 278 -6.64 1.91 -32.76
N LEU A 279 -5.70 1.11 -32.25
CA LEU A 279 -4.60 1.56 -31.42
C LEU A 279 -3.31 0.79 -31.67
N THR A 280 -2.18 1.47 -31.51
CA THR A 280 -0.85 0.86 -31.53
C THR A 280 -0.34 0.71 -30.12
N LEU A 281 0.27 -0.43 -29.80
CA LEU A 281 1.01 -0.67 -28.56
C LEU A 281 2.48 -0.82 -28.89
N SER A 282 3.31 0.15 -28.50
CA SER A 282 4.74 0.18 -28.79
C SER A 282 5.56 -0.14 -27.55
N THR A 283 6.44 -1.12 -27.67
CA THR A 283 7.40 -1.54 -26.64
C THR A 283 8.82 -1.46 -27.18
N LYS A 284 9.83 -1.69 -26.34
CA LYS A 284 11.22 -1.86 -26.80
C LYS A 284 11.43 -3.09 -27.70
N TYR A 285 10.47 -4.01 -27.75
CA TYR A 285 10.54 -5.25 -28.52
C TYR A 285 9.80 -5.21 -29.86
N GLY A 286 9.00 -4.16 -30.10
CA GLY A 286 8.18 -4.04 -31.31
C GLY A 286 6.87 -3.30 -31.06
N THR A 287 6.07 -3.18 -32.12
CA THR A 287 4.76 -2.54 -32.08
C THR A 287 3.67 -3.53 -32.48
N SER A 288 2.62 -3.63 -31.67
CA SER A 288 1.38 -4.34 -31.99
C SER A 288 0.33 -3.38 -32.54
N LEU A 289 -0.45 -3.85 -33.51
CA LEU A 289 -1.58 -3.13 -34.08
C LEU A 289 -2.88 -3.82 -33.65
N LEU A 290 -3.79 -3.06 -33.05
CA LEU A 290 -5.12 -3.51 -32.68
C LEU A 290 -6.13 -2.65 -33.44
N GLN A 291 -6.99 -3.26 -34.26
CA GLN A 291 -7.93 -2.52 -35.10
C GLN A 291 -9.33 -3.08 -35.01
N SER A 292 -10.33 -2.21 -34.98
CA SER A 292 -11.72 -2.63 -35.08
C SER A 292 -12.11 -2.94 -36.52
N GLN A 293 -12.97 -3.95 -36.71
CA GLN A 293 -13.51 -4.30 -38.03
C GLN A 293 -14.70 -3.41 -38.43
N ASP A 294 -15.40 -2.84 -37.45
CA ASP A 294 -16.59 -2.01 -37.63
C ASP A 294 -16.40 -0.65 -36.94
N SER A 295 -16.86 0.43 -37.56
CA SER A 295 -16.77 1.77 -36.95
C SER A 295 -17.60 1.81 -35.66
N GLY A 296 -17.00 2.32 -34.58
CA GLY A 296 -17.64 2.39 -33.26
C GLY A 296 -17.74 1.05 -32.52
N SER A 297 -17.13 -0.02 -33.01
CA SER A 297 -17.11 -1.30 -32.28
C SER A 297 -16.17 -1.24 -31.08
N GLU A 298 -16.66 -1.80 -29.98
CA GLU A 298 -15.93 -1.94 -28.71
C GLU A 298 -14.97 -3.14 -28.71
N VAL A 299 -14.77 -3.75 -29.89
CA VAL A 299 -13.91 -4.90 -30.10
C VAL A 299 -12.74 -4.49 -30.97
N LEU A 300 -11.54 -4.77 -30.49
CA LEU A 300 -10.31 -4.62 -31.25
C LEU A 300 -9.75 -5.98 -31.60
N MET A 301 -9.25 -6.13 -32.82
CA MET A 301 -8.59 -7.34 -33.29
C MET A 301 -7.09 -7.10 -33.43
N GLU A 302 -6.29 -7.94 -32.78
CA GLU A 302 -4.86 -8.05 -33.02
C GLU A 302 -4.58 -9.09 -34.13
N SER A 303 -3.37 -9.11 -34.67
CA SER A 303 -2.94 -10.15 -35.62
C SER A 303 -3.28 -11.56 -35.11
N ASN A 304 -3.60 -12.48 -36.03
CA ASN A 304 -4.11 -13.84 -35.75
C ASN A 304 -5.55 -13.95 -35.22
N ASN A 305 -6.41 -12.97 -35.50
CA ASN A 305 -7.83 -12.98 -35.09
C ASN A 305 -8.05 -13.01 -33.56
N VAL A 306 -7.11 -12.47 -32.79
CA VAL A 306 -7.24 -12.34 -31.34
C VAL A 306 -8.12 -11.13 -31.04
N LEU A 307 -9.27 -11.37 -30.41
CA LEU A 307 -10.28 -10.34 -30.13
C LEU A 307 -10.17 -9.81 -28.70
N PHE A 308 -10.13 -8.49 -28.56
CA PHE A 308 -10.06 -7.75 -27.31
C PHE A 308 -11.35 -6.94 -27.14
N TYR A 309 -12.09 -7.22 -26.07
CA TYR A 309 -13.36 -6.58 -25.77
C TYR A 309 -13.16 -5.47 -24.75
N LYS A 310 -13.62 -4.27 -25.07
CA LYS A 310 -13.59 -3.14 -24.14
C LYS A 310 -14.52 -3.40 -22.96
N ILE A 311 -14.08 -3.05 -21.76
CA ILE A 311 -14.87 -3.14 -20.55
C ILE A 311 -15.47 -1.76 -20.24
N ASN A 312 -16.80 -1.68 -20.24
CA ASN A 312 -17.53 -0.45 -19.87
C ASN A 312 -18.18 -0.52 -18.50
N ASN A 313 -18.26 -1.71 -17.90
CA ASN A 313 -18.84 -1.87 -16.58
C ASN A 313 -17.91 -1.21 -15.54
N ARG A 314 -18.37 -0.11 -14.93
CA ARG A 314 -17.60 0.68 -13.96
C ARG A 314 -17.07 -0.15 -12.79
N LYS A 315 -17.87 -1.08 -12.27
CA LYS A 315 -17.46 -1.93 -11.15
C LYS A 315 -16.34 -2.88 -11.57
N LEU A 316 -16.45 -3.50 -12.74
CA LEU A 316 -15.40 -4.38 -13.27
C LEU A 316 -14.11 -3.62 -13.59
N LEU A 317 -14.19 -2.39 -14.10
CA LEU A 317 -13.03 -1.51 -14.29
C LEU A 317 -12.30 -1.25 -12.97
N GLN A 318 -13.04 -0.91 -11.92
CA GLN A 318 -12.48 -0.67 -10.59
C GLN A 318 -11.86 -1.95 -10.00
N ASP A 319 -12.53 -3.09 -10.10
CA ASP A 319 -12.01 -4.36 -9.59
C ASP A 319 -10.75 -4.80 -10.36
N ALA A 320 -10.69 -4.56 -11.67
CA ALA A 320 -9.50 -4.83 -12.49
C ALA A 320 -8.34 -3.89 -12.15
N LEU A 321 -8.60 -2.60 -11.91
CA LEU A 321 -7.57 -1.65 -11.48
C LEU A 321 -7.04 -1.98 -10.09
N PHE A 322 -7.93 -2.34 -9.15
CA PHE A 322 -7.55 -2.80 -7.82
C PHE A 322 -6.69 -4.08 -7.89
N PHE A 323 -7.06 -5.01 -8.78
CA PHE A 323 -6.26 -6.20 -9.06
C PHE A 323 -4.88 -5.85 -9.65
N PHE A 324 -4.82 -4.93 -10.61
CA PHE A 324 -3.58 -4.44 -11.20
C PHE A 324 -2.64 -3.87 -10.13
N HIS A 325 -3.15 -3.07 -9.19
CA HIS A 325 -2.37 -2.54 -8.07
C HIS A 325 -1.76 -3.65 -7.22
N GLN A 326 -2.63 -4.54 -6.75
CA GLN A 326 -2.26 -5.62 -5.86
C GLN A 326 -1.22 -6.55 -6.48
N ILE A 327 -1.41 -6.96 -7.74
CA ILE A 327 -0.46 -7.82 -8.44
C ILE A 327 0.85 -7.12 -8.69
N SER A 328 0.84 -5.85 -9.09
CA SER A 328 2.08 -5.12 -9.39
C SER A 328 3.00 -5.03 -8.16
N ASN A 329 2.45 -4.69 -6.99
CA ASN A 329 3.23 -4.68 -5.75
C ASN A 329 3.58 -6.10 -5.27
N ARG A 330 2.66 -7.06 -5.40
CA ARG A 330 2.92 -8.46 -5.03
C ARG A 330 4.10 -9.05 -5.80
N LEU A 331 4.26 -8.73 -7.09
CA LEU A 331 5.40 -9.21 -7.88
C LEU A 331 6.73 -8.70 -7.33
N ILE A 332 6.78 -7.44 -6.88
CA ILE A 332 7.96 -6.87 -6.20
C ILE A 332 8.21 -7.60 -4.87
N MET A 333 7.17 -7.81 -4.06
CA MET A 333 7.26 -8.55 -2.79
C MET A 333 7.79 -9.97 -2.99
N GLU A 334 7.22 -10.71 -3.94
CA GLU A 334 7.61 -12.09 -4.25
C GLU A 334 9.06 -12.15 -4.74
N ASN A 335 9.49 -11.18 -5.56
CA ASN A 335 10.88 -11.06 -5.99
C ASN A 335 11.82 -10.76 -4.81
N ASN A 336 11.45 -9.83 -3.93
CA ASN A 336 12.22 -9.51 -2.73
C ASN A 336 12.38 -10.73 -1.83
N LEU A 337 11.31 -11.49 -1.62
CA LEU A 337 11.33 -12.72 -0.84
C LEU A 337 12.19 -13.81 -1.50
N LEU A 338 12.03 -14.03 -2.82
CA LEU A 338 12.77 -15.03 -3.58
C LEU A 338 14.28 -14.78 -3.58
N THR A 339 14.66 -13.51 -3.75
CA THR A 339 16.06 -13.06 -3.77
C THR A 339 16.63 -12.82 -2.37
N LYS A 340 15.80 -12.95 -1.32
CA LYS A 340 16.13 -12.59 0.06
C LYS A 340 16.65 -11.15 0.19
N LYS A 341 16.08 -10.22 -0.58
CA LYS A 341 16.39 -8.78 -0.53
C LYS A 341 15.94 -8.23 0.82
N LEU A 342 16.90 -7.96 1.72
CA LEU A 342 16.63 -7.39 3.04
C LEU A 342 16.50 -5.86 2.98
N THR A 343 17.49 -5.21 2.38
CA THR A 343 17.58 -3.75 2.33
C THR A 343 17.04 -3.22 1.01
N VAL A 344 16.17 -2.23 1.09
CA VAL A 344 15.59 -1.49 -0.03
C VAL A 344 15.98 -0.01 0.06
N ASN A 345 15.64 0.80 -0.95
CA ASN A 345 15.87 2.25 -0.93
C ASN A 345 17.33 2.65 -0.64
N ILE A 346 18.28 2.12 -1.41
CA ILE A 346 19.74 2.30 -1.19
C ILE A 346 20.15 3.79 -1.12
N ASN A 347 19.42 4.66 -1.81
CA ASN A 347 19.68 6.10 -1.85
C ASN A 347 18.92 6.91 -0.77
N GLY A 348 18.30 6.23 0.19
CA GLY A 348 17.43 6.83 1.21
C GLY A 348 15.95 6.59 0.92
N SER A 349 15.13 6.68 1.96
CA SER A 349 13.68 6.48 1.94
C SER A 349 12.94 7.69 2.52
N GLY A 350 11.70 7.91 2.10
CA GLY A 350 10.83 8.97 2.57
C GLY A 350 11.37 10.36 2.25
N LEU A 351 12.12 10.53 1.17
CA LEU A 351 12.77 11.79 0.84
C LEU A 351 11.77 12.79 0.23
N VAL A 352 11.82 14.03 0.70
CA VAL A 352 11.02 15.16 0.22
C VAL A 352 11.90 16.41 0.11
N ASN A 353 11.57 17.28 -0.83
CA ASN A 353 12.20 18.58 -1.04
C ASN A 353 11.59 19.65 -0.12
N ASN A 354 10.27 19.64 0.07
CA ASN A 354 9.55 20.58 0.92
C ASN A 354 8.89 19.85 2.09
N LEU A 355 9.46 20.03 3.27
CA LEU A 355 8.90 19.55 4.53
C LEU A 355 8.81 20.72 5.50
N THR A 356 7.62 20.94 6.04
CA THR A 356 7.39 21.93 7.09
C THR A 356 6.95 21.21 8.36
N THR A 357 7.49 21.66 9.48
CA THR A 357 7.06 21.23 10.82
C THR A 357 6.28 22.38 11.44
N ILE A 358 5.14 22.07 12.05
CA ILE A 358 4.47 23.06 12.89
C ILE A 358 5.09 22.97 14.29
N ASN A 359 5.91 23.97 14.62
CA ASN A 359 6.28 24.24 16.00
C ASN A 359 5.39 25.39 16.48
N ILE A 360 4.47 25.12 17.39
CA ILE A 360 3.77 26.18 18.12
C ILE A 360 4.67 26.52 19.31
N HIS A 361 5.29 27.70 19.27
CA HIS A 361 6.12 28.22 20.36
C HIS A 361 5.29 28.60 21.57
#